data_AF-A0A4W6FX35-F1
#
_entry.id   AF-A0A4W6FX35-F1
#
_cell.length_a   1.000
_cell.length_b   1.000
_cell.length_c   1.000
_cell.angle_alpha   90.00
_cell.angle_beta   90.00
_cell.angle_gamma   90.00
#
_symmetry.space_group_name_H-M   'P 1'
#
loop_
_entity.id
_entity.type
_entity.pdbx_description
1 polymer ?
#
loop_
_entity_poly.entity_id
_entity_poly.type
_entity_poly.pdbx_seq_one_letter_code
_entity_poly.pdbx_strand_id
1 'polypeptide(L)'
;MSTLLDETAADVPVRDITVNLSRLAAGTQDSYQNARARQDISRVSREELEDRYLRLHEETLLLKQHIHKQDDKIKKLGTKLMRLVKDRGRMEQLAAGGAQPVSRVRDVEMEEMMEELQEKVRGLQAENEGLKQRLLVAKQQLINSQTRRPSPYGRVQSRVNSGLRKLRDDSPSPPQTRPKSELQIILEGGVKPPTGQLPRYGHSLLEEARAEIRNL
;
A
#
# COMPACT_ATOMS: atom_id res chain seq x y z
N MET A 1 -13.74 -35.28 -27.83
CA MET A 1 -12.43 -35.97 -27.79
C MET A 1 -11.44 -35.12 -28.56
N SER A 2 -10.18 -35.02 -28.10
CA SER A 2 -9.06 -34.14 -28.52
C SER A 2 -9.04 -32.80 -27.75
N THR A 3 -8.23 -32.52 -26.72
CA THR A 3 -6.77 -32.66 -26.40
C THR A 3 -5.84 -31.85 -27.29
N LEU A 4 -5.48 -30.65 -26.82
CA LEU A 4 -4.27 -29.88 -27.17
C LEU A 4 -3.72 -29.36 -25.82
N LEU A 5 -2.82 -30.13 -25.19
CA LEU A 5 -1.37 -29.88 -25.17
C LEU A 5 -1.01 -28.50 -24.61
N ASP A 6 -0.91 -28.41 -23.29
CA ASP A 6 -0.10 -27.40 -22.60
C ASP A 6 1.26 -28.03 -22.31
N GLU A 7 2.18 -27.86 -23.27
CA GLU A 7 3.62 -28.04 -23.07
C GLU A 7 4.17 -26.77 -22.41
N THR A 8 4.38 -26.76 -21.09
CA THR A 8 5.53 -26.12 -20.40
C THR A 8 5.42 -26.37 -18.88
N ALA A 9 5.68 -27.59 -18.43
CA ALA A 9 5.93 -27.86 -17.00
C ALA A 9 6.90 -29.03 -16.75
N ALA A 10 7.61 -29.47 -17.78
CA ALA A 10 8.73 -30.40 -17.64
C ALA A 10 10.02 -29.59 -17.55
N ASP A 11 10.46 -29.32 -16.32
CA ASP A 11 11.82 -29.67 -15.85
C ASP A 11 12.09 -29.04 -14.48
N VAL A 12 11.40 -29.53 -13.46
CA VAL A 12 11.92 -29.44 -12.09
C VAL A 12 12.03 -30.87 -11.58
N PRO A 13 13.23 -31.38 -11.28
CA PRO A 13 13.33 -32.68 -10.65
C PRO A 13 12.62 -32.59 -9.30
N VAL A 14 11.51 -33.34 -9.16
CA VAL A 14 10.90 -33.63 -7.88
C VAL A 14 11.99 -34.25 -7.03
N ARG A 15 12.47 -33.50 -6.03
CA ARG A 15 13.42 -34.04 -5.06
C ARG A 15 12.69 -35.15 -4.34
N ASP A 16 13.04 -36.40 -4.68
CA ASP A 16 12.69 -37.55 -3.88
C ASP A 16 13.05 -37.20 -2.44
N ILE A 17 12.03 -37.13 -1.59
CA ILE A 17 12.22 -37.13 -0.15
C ILE A 17 12.81 -38.51 0.11
N THR A 18 14.14 -38.60 0.06
CA THR A 18 14.88 -39.75 0.53
C THR A 18 14.63 -39.82 2.02
N VAL A 19 13.51 -40.44 2.40
CA VAL A 19 13.28 -40.90 3.76
C VAL A 19 14.45 -41.82 4.03
N ASN A 20 15.39 -41.35 4.86
CA ASN A 20 16.66 -42.03 5.09
C ASN A 20 16.39 -43.48 5.54
N LEU A 21 16.45 -44.41 4.59
CA LEU A 21 16.23 -45.85 4.80
C LEU A 21 17.23 -46.41 5.81
N SER A 22 18.37 -45.72 5.97
CA SER A 22 19.39 -45.94 7.01
C SER A 22 18.82 -45.93 8.44
N ARG A 23 17.80 -45.11 8.72
CA ARG A 23 17.20 -45.02 10.07
C ARG A 23 16.27 -46.20 10.37
N LEU A 24 15.58 -46.72 9.36
CA LEU A 24 14.77 -47.94 9.48
C LEU A 24 15.64 -49.20 9.51
N ALA A 25 16.74 -49.22 8.76
CA ALA A 25 17.73 -50.30 8.76
C ALA A 25 18.46 -50.45 10.11
N ALA A 26 18.72 -49.34 10.83
CA ALA A 26 19.31 -49.37 12.17
C ALA A 26 18.47 -50.18 13.17
N GLY A 27 17.14 -50.00 13.15
CA GLY A 27 16.24 -50.76 14.03
C GLY A 27 16.17 -52.26 13.70
N THR A 28 16.46 -52.65 12.46
CA THR A 28 16.55 -54.07 12.08
C THR A 28 17.88 -54.67 12.52
N GLN A 29 18.99 -53.93 12.42
CA GLN A 29 20.30 -54.36 12.90
C GLN A 29 20.33 -54.56 14.43
N ASP A 30 19.69 -53.67 15.19
CA ASP A 30 19.61 -53.77 16.65
C ASP A 30 18.93 -55.07 17.11
N SER A 31 17.94 -55.58 16.37
CA SER A 31 17.23 -56.83 16.70
C SER A 31 18.14 -58.07 16.60
N TYR A 32 18.92 -58.18 15.52
CA TYR A 32 19.87 -59.28 15.33
C TYR A 32 21.06 -59.22 16.29
N GLN A 33 21.52 -58.02 16.63
CA GLN A 33 22.56 -57.84 17.65
C GLN A 33 22.07 -58.23 19.05
N ASN A 34 20.83 -57.87 19.39
CA ASN A 34 20.21 -58.25 20.66
C ASN A 34 20.01 -59.78 20.79
N ALA A 35 19.68 -60.48 19.69
CA ALA A 35 19.51 -61.93 19.72
C ALA A 35 20.84 -62.68 19.97
N ARG A 36 21.95 -62.23 19.37
CA ARG A 36 23.29 -62.79 19.65
C ARG A 36 23.80 -62.43 21.05
N ALA A 37 23.62 -61.17 21.46
CA ALA A 37 23.96 -60.73 22.81
C ALA A 37 23.27 -61.59 23.89
N ARG A 38 22.00 -61.95 23.68
CA ARG A 38 21.24 -62.85 24.58
C ARG A 38 21.82 -64.26 24.69
N GLN A 39 22.36 -64.82 23.59
CA GLN A 39 23.04 -66.12 23.62
C GLN A 39 24.42 -66.04 24.30
N ASP A 40 25.10 -64.91 24.19
CA ASP A 40 26.39 -64.69 24.86
C ASP A 40 26.21 -64.50 26.38
N ILE A 41 25.11 -63.88 26.82
CA ILE A 41 24.82 -63.66 28.25
C ILE A 41 24.66 -64.98 29.03
N SER A 42 24.14 -66.05 28.42
CA SER A 42 23.96 -67.34 29.11
C SER A 42 25.26 -68.09 29.37
N ARG A 43 26.36 -67.69 28.70
CA ARG A 43 27.70 -68.28 28.84
C ARG A 43 28.61 -67.47 29.78
N VAL A 44 28.15 -66.32 30.26
CA VAL A 44 28.91 -65.36 31.07
C VAL A 44 28.61 -65.58 32.54
N SER A 45 29.64 -65.49 33.40
CA SER A 45 29.48 -65.61 34.84
C SER A 45 28.71 -64.41 35.42
N ARG A 46 28.11 -64.59 36.60
CA ARG A 46 27.35 -63.51 37.25
C ARG A 46 28.21 -62.27 37.52
N GLU A 47 29.43 -62.46 38.01
CA GLU A 47 30.37 -61.36 38.32
C GLU A 47 30.73 -60.55 37.07
N GLU A 48 31.04 -61.23 35.96
CA GLU A 48 31.33 -60.56 34.69
C GLU A 48 30.13 -59.77 34.15
N LEU A 49 28.91 -60.24 34.39
CA LEU A 49 27.70 -59.55 33.98
C LEU A 49 27.47 -58.28 34.81
N GLU A 50 27.72 -58.34 36.12
CA GLU A 50 27.67 -57.19 37.03
C GLU A 50 28.71 -56.13 36.64
N ASP A 51 29.95 -56.53 36.33
CA ASP A 51 31.00 -55.61 35.86
C ASP A 51 30.68 -54.97 34.50
N ARG A 52 30.08 -55.74 33.57
CA ARG A 52 29.62 -55.19 32.28
C ARG A 52 28.49 -54.20 32.49
N TYR A 53 27.54 -54.51 33.37
CA TYR A 53 26.43 -53.61 33.70
C TYR A 53 26.94 -52.31 34.31
N LEU A 54 27.86 -52.38 35.27
CA LEU A 54 28.44 -51.19 35.91
C LEU A 54 29.16 -50.29 34.89
N ARG A 55 30.02 -50.87 34.04
CA ARG A 55 30.71 -50.11 32.98
C ARG A 55 29.73 -49.48 31.98
N LEU A 56 28.72 -50.23 31.55
CA LEU A 56 27.68 -49.70 30.65
C LEU A 56 26.87 -48.58 31.30
N HIS A 57 26.60 -48.69 32.60
CA HIS A 57 25.91 -47.65 33.36
C HIS A 57 26.75 -46.36 33.44
N GLU A 58 28.04 -46.49 33.72
CA GLU A 58 28.99 -45.37 33.71
C GLU A 58 29.07 -44.70 32.33
N GLU A 59 29.19 -45.50 31.26
CA GLU A 59 29.17 -45.00 29.88
C GLU A 59 27.87 -44.25 29.56
N THR A 60 26.72 -44.82 29.95
CA THR A 60 25.41 -44.19 29.77
C THR A 60 25.34 -42.84 30.52
N LEU A 61 25.93 -42.75 31.71
CA LEU A 61 25.98 -41.51 32.48
C LEU A 61 26.86 -40.46 31.77
N LEU A 62 28.02 -40.86 31.24
CA LEU A 62 28.90 -39.98 30.46
C LEU A 62 28.21 -39.48 29.19
N LEU A 63 27.49 -40.35 28.48
CA LEU A 63 26.70 -39.97 27.30
C LEU A 63 25.62 -38.96 27.66
N LYS A 64 24.87 -39.15 28.75
CA LYS A 64 23.89 -38.17 29.24
C LYS A 64 24.54 -36.83 29.56
N GLN A 65 25.70 -36.81 30.21
CA GLN A 65 26.45 -35.58 30.46
C GLN A 65 26.85 -34.88 29.17
N HIS A 66 27.32 -35.62 28.17
CA HIS A 66 27.69 -35.05 26.87
C HIS A 66 26.47 -34.45 26.15
N ILE A 67 25.33 -35.14 26.17
CA ILE A 67 24.07 -34.63 25.62
C ILE A 67 23.67 -33.33 26.30
N HIS A 68 23.72 -33.24 27.63
CA HIS A 68 23.39 -32.01 28.35
C HIS A 68 24.34 -30.86 27.97
N LYS A 69 25.65 -31.12 27.84
CA LYS A 69 26.63 -30.12 27.37
C LYS A 69 26.32 -29.63 25.96
N GLN A 70 25.93 -30.54 25.05
CA GLN A 70 25.54 -30.17 23.69
C GLN A 70 24.23 -29.37 23.69
N ASP A 71 23.24 -29.75 24.49
CA ASP A 71 21.96 -29.04 24.60
C ASP A 71 22.16 -27.61 25.12
N ASP A 72 23.04 -27.41 26.12
CA ASP A 72 23.42 -26.07 26.58
C ASP A 72 24.10 -25.25 25.48
N LYS A 73 24.93 -25.88 24.65
CA LYS A 73 25.54 -25.22 23.49
C LYS A 73 24.49 -24.82 22.46
N ILE A 74 23.52 -25.70 22.18
CA ILE A 74 22.39 -25.42 21.28
C ILE A 74 21.57 -24.24 21.81
N LYS A 75 21.22 -24.23 23.12
CA LYS A 75 20.50 -23.11 23.75
C LYS A 75 21.27 -21.78 23.65
N LYS A 76 22.58 -21.80 23.91
CA LYS A 76 23.45 -20.62 23.75
C LYS A 76 23.53 -20.13 22.31
N LEU A 77 23.61 -21.05 21.33
CA LEU A 77 23.59 -20.70 19.92
C LEU A 77 22.23 -20.19 19.47
N GLY A 78 21.13 -20.79 19.92
CA GLY A 78 19.77 -20.35 19.63
C GLY A 78 19.51 -18.91 20.12
N THR A 79 19.94 -18.59 21.35
CA THR A 79 19.86 -17.21 21.87
C THR A 79 20.77 -16.25 21.11
N LYS A 80 21.99 -16.65 20.72
CA LYS A 80 22.86 -15.83 19.84
C LYS A 80 22.24 -15.58 18.48
N LEU A 81 21.63 -16.60 17.86
CA LEU A 81 20.97 -16.47 16.58
C LEU A 81 19.78 -15.51 16.67
N MET A 82 18.93 -15.63 17.71
CA MET A 82 17.84 -14.66 17.91
C MET A 82 18.34 -13.22 18.04
N ARG A 83 19.46 -12.99 18.74
CA ARG A 83 20.07 -11.66 18.84
C ARG A 83 20.56 -11.17 17.48
N LEU A 84 21.30 -12.00 16.74
CA LEU A 84 21.79 -11.67 15.41
C LEU A 84 20.66 -11.39 14.42
N VAL A 85 19.57 -12.16 14.45
CA VAL A 85 18.39 -11.92 13.61
C VAL A 85 17.74 -10.59 13.97
N LYS A 86 17.59 -10.29 15.27
CA LYS A 86 17.04 -9.00 15.73
C LYS A 86 17.93 -7.83 15.34
N ASP A 87 19.23 -7.95 15.50
CA ASP A 87 20.21 -6.91 15.17
C ASP A 87 20.35 -6.73 13.67
N ARG A 88 20.28 -7.81 12.88
CA ARG A 88 20.16 -7.75 11.42
C ARG A 88 18.89 -7.03 11.00
N GLY A 89 17.74 -7.36 11.58
CA GLY A 89 16.49 -6.68 11.28
C GLY A 89 16.52 -5.19 11.63
N ARG A 90 17.22 -4.80 12.71
CA ARG A 90 17.49 -3.39 13.05
C ARG A 90 18.42 -2.73 12.06
N MET A 91 19.50 -3.40 11.66
CA MET A 91 20.47 -2.88 10.69
C MET A 91 19.84 -2.72 9.31
N GLU A 92 18.99 -3.66 8.91
CA GLU A 92 18.22 -3.61 7.67
C GLU A 92 17.22 -2.45 7.69
N GLN A 93 16.56 -2.18 8.82
CA GLN A 93 15.76 -0.96 9.01
C GLN A 93 16.61 0.31 8.84
N LEU A 94 17.78 0.37 9.47
CA LEU A 94 18.70 1.52 9.35
C LEU A 94 19.26 1.68 7.92
N ALA A 95 19.54 0.57 7.22
CA ALA A 95 20.11 0.56 5.87
C ALA A 95 19.06 0.84 4.77
N ALA A 96 17.81 0.41 4.97
CA ALA A 96 16.70 0.68 4.06
C ALA A 96 16.15 2.12 4.18
N GLY A 97 16.82 2.99 4.94
CA GLY A 97 16.35 4.37 5.18
C GLY A 97 15.08 4.43 6.03
N GLY A 98 14.76 3.36 6.76
CA GLY A 98 13.55 3.19 7.55
C GLY A 98 13.77 3.64 8.98
N ALA A 99 13.15 4.78 9.29
CA ALA A 99 13.05 5.33 10.62
C ALA A 99 12.55 4.30 11.66
N GLN A 100 12.75 4.66 12.92
CA GLN A 100 11.80 4.42 14.02
C GLN A 100 10.31 4.36 13.55
N PRO A 101 9.34 3.89 14.36
CA PRO A 101 7.92 3.73 14.00
C PRO A 101 7.23 4.90 13.24
N VAL A 102 7.87 6.05 13.13
CA VAL A 102 7.66 7.08 12.11
C VAL A 102 7.53 6.55 10.68
N SER A 103 8.21 5.47 10.24
CA SER A 103 7.96 4.93 8.88
C SER A 103 6.52 4.48 8.73
N ARG A 104 5.98 3.73 9.70
CA ARG A 104 4.58 3.29 9.64
C ARG A 104 3.59 4.45 9.72
N VAL A 105 3.88 5.45 10.56
CA VAL A 105 3.01 6.64 10.70
C VAL A 105 3.08 7.51 9.45
N ARG A 106 4.27 7.72 8.89
CA ARG A 106 4.48 8.52 7.68
C ARG A 106 4.00 7.81 6.42
N ASP A 107 4.10 6.48 6.39
CA ASP A 107 3.51 5.65 5.33
C ASP A 107 1.98 5.74 5.38
N VAL A 108 1.38 5.73 6.58
CA VAL A 108 -0.06 5.94 6.77
C VAL A 108 -0.47 7.37 6.38
N GLU A 109 0.25 8.41 6.81
CA GLU A 109 -0.01 9.80 6.40
C GLU A 109 0.11 9.97 4.88
N MET A 110 1.09 9.32 4.25
CA MET A 110 1.27 9.35 2.80
C MET A 110 0.16 8.58 2.08
N GLU A 111 -0.32 7.47 2.65
CA GLU A 111 -1.47 6.71 2.17
C GLU A 111 -2.74 7.55 2.25
N GLU A 112 -2.99 8.22 3.37
CA GLU A 112 -4.12 9.15 3.54
C GLU A 112 -4.07 10.31 2.53
N MET A 113 -2.91 10.94 2.35
CA MET A 113 -2.73 12.00 1.34
C MET A 113 -2.94 11.50 -0.09
N MET A 114 -2.58 10.24 -0.36
CA MET A 114 -2.82 9.61 -1.65
C MET A 114 -4.32 9.35 -1.85
N GLU A 115 -5.03 8.86 -0.83
CA GLU A 115 -6.48 8.66 -0.86
C GLU A 115 -7.24 9.97 -1.09
N GLU A 116 -6.88 11.03 -0.36
CA GLU A 116 -7.46 12.37 -0.55
C GLU A 116 -7.26 12.90 -1.97
N LEU A 117 -6.06 12.73 -2.52
CA LEU A 117 -5.77 13.13 -3.90
C LEU A 117 -6.59 12.31 -4.90
N GLN A 118 -6.70 11.00 -4.70
CA GLN A 118 -7.53 10.14 -5.55
C GLN A 118 -9.01 10.52 -5.47
N GLU A 119 -9.51 10.88 -4.29
CA GLU A 119 -10.87 11.36 -4.11
C GLU A 119 -11.09 12.70 -4.83
N LYS A 120 -10.17 13.66 -4.69
CA LYS A 120 -10.21 14.93 -5.44
C LYS A 120 -10.20 14.69 -6.95
N VAL A 121 -9.37 13.77 -7.44
CA VAL A 121 -9.33 13.42 -8.86
C VAL A 121 -10.68 12.84 -9.30
N ARG A 122 -11.28 11.91 -8.55
CA ARG A 122 -12.60 11.36 -8.86
C ARG A 122 -13.69 12.44 -8.83
N GLY A 123 -13.67 13.31 -7.82
CA GLY A 123 -14.62 14.42 -7.70
C GLY A 123 -14.54 15.38 -8.89
N LEU A 124 -13.32 15.82 -9.23
CA LEU A 124 -13.09 16.67 -10.40
C LEU A 124 -13.47 15.99 -11.72
N GLN A 125 -13.24 14.68 -11.85
CA GLN A 125 -13.68 13.91 -13.01
C GLN A 125 -15.22 13.92 -13.12
N ALA A 126 -15.92 13.66 -12.02
CA ALA A 126 -17.39 13.67 -11.99
C ALA A 126 -17.97 15.07 -12.30
N GLU A 127 -17.38 16.14 -11.75
CA GLU A 127 -17.78 17.52 -12.07
C GLU A 127 -17.54 17.84 -13.55
N ASN A 128 -16.39 17.44 -14.09
CA ASN A 128 -16.04 17.65 -15.50
C ASN A 128 -17.00 16.91 -16.43
N GLU A 129 -17.36 15.67 -16.11
CA GLU A 129 -18.40 14.92 -16.81
C GLU A 129 -19.77 15.60 -16.72
N GLY A 130 -20.16 16.07 -15.54
CA GLY A 130 -21.39 16.83 -15.34
C GLY A 130 -21.42 18.13 -16.16
N LEU A 131 -20.31 18.86 -16.23
CA LEU A 131 -20.17 20.06 -17.06
C LEU A 131 -20.24 19.72 -18.55
N LYS A 132 -19.60 18.63 -18.99
CA LYS A 132 -19.69 18.14 -20.38
C LYS A 132 -21.12 17.78 -20.76
N GLN A 133 -21.86 17.11 -19.88
CA GLN A 133 -23.28 16.78 -20.11
C GLN A 133 -24.15 18.04 -20.18
N ARG A 134 -23.98 18.99 -19.26
CA ARG A 134 -24.69 20.28 -19.30
C ARG A 134 -24.39 21.06 -20.57
N LEU A 135 -23.12 21.09 -20.98
CA LEU A 135 -22.68 21.70 -22.23
C LEU A 135 -23.36 21.04 -23.44
N LEU A 136 -23.43 19.71 -23.47
CA LEU A 136 -24.11 18.97 -24.52
C LEU A 136 -25.60 19.33 -24.60
N VAL A 137 -26.28 19.38 -23.45
CA VAL A 137 -27.69 19.79 -23.38
C VAL A 137 -27.88 21.23 -23.84
N ALA A 138 -27.03 22.15 -23.41
CA ALA A 138 -27.08 23.56 -23.83
C ALA A 138 -26.86 23.70 -25.36
N LYS A 139 -25.91 22.95 -25.93
CA LYS A 139 -25.72 22.89 -27.39
C LYS A 139 -26.98 22.39 -28.10
N GLN A 140 -27.62 21.32 -27.60
CA GLN A 140 -28.85 20.80 -28.18
C GLN A 140 -30.01 21.80 -28.08
N GLN A 141 -30.13 22.52 -26.96
CA GLN A 141 -31.14 23.57 -26.77
C GLN A 141 -30.96 24.71 -27.77
N LEU A 142 -29.72 25.14 -28.03
CA LEU A 142 -29.42 26.17 -29.02
C LEU A 142 -29.75 25.72 -30.44
N ILE A 143 -29.42 24.48 -30.80
CA ILE A 143 -29.79 23.92 -32.11
C ILE A 143 -31.32 23.88 -32.24
N ASN A 144 -32.02 23.47 -31.19
CA ASN A 144 -33.48 23.40 -31.16
C ASN A 144 -34.15 24.78 -31.15
N SER A 145 -33.50 25.83 -30.60
CA SER A 145 -34.03 27.19 -30.65
C SER A 145 -33.77 27.85 -32.00
N GLN A 146 -32.60 27.64 -32.60
CA GLN A 146 -32.27 28.15 -33.93
C GLN A 146 -33.11 27.51 -35.04
N THR A 147 -33.58 26.27 -34.84
CA THR A 147 -34.50 25.58 -35.76
C THR A 147 -35.97 25.92 -35.53
N ARG A 148 -36.33 26.70 -34.49
CA ARG A 148 -37.68 27.25 -34.39
C ARG A 148 -37.87 28.30 -35.47
N ARG A 149 -38.69 27.97 -36.46
CA ARG A 149 -39.11 28.94 -37.47
C ARG A 149 -39.74 30.16 -36.79
N PRO A 150 -39.50 31.39 -37.29
CA PRO A 150 -40.16 32.59 -36.78
C PRO A 150 -41.67 32.36 -36.75
N SER A 151 -42.28 32.39 -35.56
CA SER A 151 -43.72 32.25 -35.42
C SER A 151 -44.39 33.48 -36.05
N PRO A 152 -45.31 33.32 -37.02
CA PRO A 152 -45.97 34.45 -37.70
C PRO A 152 -46.65 35.44 -36.75
N TYR A 153 -47.00 34.98 -35.54
CA TYR A 153 -47.68 35.77 -34.51
C TYR A 153 -46.80 36.10 -33.30
N GLY A 154 -45.48 35.96 -33.39
CA GLY A 154 -44.55 36.20 -32.28
C GLY A 154 -44.57 37.62 -31.70
N ARG A 155 -45.13 38.59 -32.44
CA ARG A 155 -45.35 39.99 -32.00
C ARG A 155 -46.55 40.15 -31.06
N VAL A 156 -47.53 39.24 -31.12
CA VAL A 156 -48.76 39.33 -30.33
C VAL A 156 -48.47 38.92 -28.88
N GLN A 157 -48.70 39.83 -27.94
CA GLN A 157 -48.50 39.58 -26.51
C GLN A 157 -49.56 38.63 -25.97
N SER A 158 -49.17 37.74 -25.06
CA SER A 158 -50.14 36.87 -24.37
C SER A 158 -51.04 37.72 -23.47
N ARG A 159 -52.36 37.58 -23.63
CA ARG A 159 -53.35 38.30 -22.80
C ARG A 159 -53.43 37.76 -21.38
N VAL A 160 -52.95 36.53 -21.17
CA VAL A 160 -52.88 35.87 -19.87
C VAL A 160 -51.43 35.61 -19.51
N ASN A 161 -51.05 35.89 -18.27
CA ASN A 161 -49.70 35.62 -17.78
C ASN A 161 -49.58 34.11 -17.51
N SER A 162 -48.94 33.38 -18.41
CA SER A 162 -48.71 31.94 -18.24
C SER A 162 -47.54 31.61 -17.28
N GLY A 163 -46.94 32.62 -16.63
CA GLY A 163 -45.79 32.45 -15.74
C GLY A 163 -44.46 32.15 -16.44
N LEU A 164 -44.45 31.88 -17.76
CA LEU A 164 -43.24 31.60 -18.53
C LEU A 164 -42.60 32.90 -19.04
N ARG A 165 -41.46 33.29 -18.45
CA ARG A 165 -40.67 34.44 -18.91
C ARG A 165 -40.08 34.14 -20.29
N LYS A 166 -40.38 34.98 -21.28
CA LYS A 166 -39.74 34.92 -22.61
C LYS A 166 -38.28 35.31 -22.44
N LEU A 167 -37.37 34.37 -22.67
CA LEU A 167 -35.94 34.63 -22.79
C LEU A 167 -35.75 35.43 -24.10
N ARG A 168 -35.73 36.76 -24.00
CA ARG A 168 -35.52 37.66 -25.15
C ARG A 168 -34.11 38.22 -25.02
N ASP A 169 -33.28 37.95 -26.01
CA ASP A 169 -31.85 38.31 -26.10
C ASP A 169 -31.60 39.75 -26.60
N ASP A 170 -32.63 40.59 -26.72
CA ASP A 170 -32.49 41.95 -27.27
C ASP A 170 -33.16 43.00 -26.39
N SER A 171 -32.37 43.69 -25.54
CA SER A 171 -32.58 45.07 -25.05
C SER A 171 -31.44 45.50 -24.10
N PRO A 172 -30.92 46.75 -24.18
CA PRO A 172 -29.74 47.19 -23.44
C PRO A 172 -30.01 47.34 -21.93
N SER A 173 -28.98 47.08 -21.14
CA SER A 173 -28.95 47.11 -19.67
C SER A 173 -29.29 48.49 -19.05
N PRO A 174 -30.15 48.58 -18.02
CA PRO A 174 -30.21 49.73 -17.12
C PRO A 174 -29.19 49.61 -15.95
N PRO A 175 -28.84 50.72 -15.27
CA PRO A 175 -27.64 50.82 -14.44
C PRO A 175 -27.74 50.06 -13.12
N GLN A 176 -26.60 49.51 -12.70
CA GLN A 176 -26.38 48.83 -11.42
C GLN A 176 -26.51 49.81 -10.23
N THR A 177 -27.54 49.64 -9.41
CA THR A 177 -27.53 50.11 -8.01
C THR A 177 -27.08 48.96 -7.11
N ARG A 178 -25.90 49.12 -6.49
CA ARG A 178 -25.35 48.18 -5.50
C ARG A 178 -25.70 48.66 -4.08
N PRO A 179 -26.12 47.80 -3.15
CA PRO A 179 -25.92 48.04 -1.73
C PRO A 179 -24.60 47.40 -1.26
N LYS A 180 -23.93 48.11 -0.35
CA LYS A 180 -22.69 47.76 0.35
C LYS A 180 -22.99 46.84 1.53
N SER A 181 -22.14 45.83 1.74
CA SER A 181 -21.88 45.19 3.05
C SER A 181 -20.42 44.71 3.01
N GLU A 182 -19.50 45.49 3.56
CA GLU A 182 -18.88 45.21 4.86
C GLU A 182 -18.05 43.93 4.84
N LEU A 183 -16.75 44.10 4.58
CA LEU A 183 -15.64 43.39 5.23
C LEU A 183 -14.36 44.10 4.76
N GLN A 184 -14.09 45.23 5.39
CA GLN A 184 -12.85 45.97 5.25
C GLN A 184 -12.22 46.03 6.63
N ILE A 185 -11.51 44.97 7.02
CA ILE A 185 -10.62 44.99 8.19
C ILE A 185 -9.37 44.20 7.80
N ILE A 186 -8.27 44.95 7.60
CA ILE A 186 -6.87 44.69 8.02
C ILE A 186 -5.88 45.31 7.02
N LEU A 187 -5.35 46.45 7.47
CA LEU A 187 -4.00 47.02 7.33
C LEU A 187 -3.36 47.15 5.94
N GLU A 188 -3.27 48.36 5.39
CA GLU A 188 -2.25 49.42 5.65
C GLU A 188 -1.03 49.29 4.72
N GLY A 189 -0.89 50.25 3.79
CA GLY A 189 0.38 50.51 3.10
C GLY A 189 0.33 50.78 1.59
N GLY A 190 -0.04 52.00 1.19
CA GLY A 190 0.66 52.67 0.08
C GLY A 190 0.07 52.74 -1.34
N VAL A 191 -0.57 53.88 -1.63
CA VAL A 191 -0.45 54.70 -2.87
C VAL A 191 -0.98 54.14 -4.23
N LYS A 192 -2.19 54.61 -4.57
CA LYS A 192 -2.72 55.16 -5.85
C LYS A 192 -2.96 54.24 -7.09
N PRO A 193 -4.22 54.13 -7.58
CA PRO A 193 -4.58 53.52 -8.87
C PRO A 193 -4.46 54.56 -10.01
N PRO A 194 -4.15 54.19 -11.28
CA PRO A 194 -5.13 53.61 -12.21
C PRO A 194 -4.49 52.57 -13.16
N THR A 195 -5.18 51.54 -13.65
CA THR A 195 -5.83 51.55 -14.99
C THR A 195 -6.25 50.11 -15.27
N GLY A 196 -7.55 49.89 -15.47
CA GLY A 196 -8.21 48.73 -16.08
C GLY A 196 -7.44 47.46 -16.41
N GLN A 197 -6.86 46.74 -15.43
CA GLN A 197 -6.36 45.39 -15.67
C GLN A 197 -7.09 44.36 -14.82
N LEU A 198 -7.67 43.39 -15.55
CA LEU A 198 -8.21 42.13 -15.05
C LEU A 198 -7.29 41.50 -13.99
N PRO A 199 -7.83 40.74 -13.02
CA PRO A 199 -7.02 40.02 -12.04
C PRO A 199 -6.03 39.10 -12.76
N ARG A 200 -4.76 39.50 -12.84
CA ARG A 200 -3.68 38.71 -13.42
C ARG A 200 -3.04 37.88 -12.31
N TYR A 201 -3.61 36.73 -12.04
CA TYR A 201 -3.15 35.73 -11.06
C TYR A 201 -1.71 35.18 -11.26
N GLY A 202 -0.93 35.72 -12.22
CA GLY A 202 0.48 35.37 -12.42
C GLY A 202 1.45 36.54 -12.34
N HIS A 203 0.98 37.79 -12.28
CA HIS A 203 1.88 38.95 -12.30
C HIS A 203 2.55 39.18 -10.94
N SER A 204 1.81 38.94 -9.85
CA SER A 204 2.32 39.05 -8.47
C SER A 204 3.46 38.07 -8.19
N LEU A 205 3.33 36.81 -8.63
CA LEU A 205 4.33 35.76 -8.37
C LEU A 205 5.64 36.01 -9.11
N LEU A 206 5.56 36.54 -10.34
CA LEU A 206 6.73 36.93 -11.13
C LEU A 206 7.41 38.19 -10.59
N GLU A 207 6.64 39.11 -10.01
CA GLU A 207 7.17 40.32 -9.39
C GLU A 207 7.86 40.01 -8.06
N GLU A 208 7.32 39.08 -7.28
CA GLU A 208 7.93 38.54 -6.06
C GLU A 208 9.27 37.86 -6.36
N ALA A 209 9.31 36.94 -7.34
CA ALA A 209 10.56 36.29 -7.74
C ALA A 209 11.62 37.28 -8.26
N ARG A 210 11.19 38.35 -8.95
CA ARG A 210 12.10 39.42 -9.41
C ARG A 210 12.58 40.32 -8.26
N ALA A 211 11.79 40.47 -7.21
CA ALA A 211 12.19 41.22 -6.02
C ALA A 211 13.18 40.42 -5.18
N GLU A 212 12.99 39.11 -5.04
CA GLU A 212 13.90 38.20 -4.34
C GLU A 212 15.29 38.17 -4.98
N ILE A 213 15.37 38.07 -6.32
CA ILE A 213 16.66 38.12 -7.05
C ILE A 213 17.42 39.43 -6.82
N ARG A 214 16.71 40.54 -6.59
CA ARG A 214 17.34 41.86 -6.32
C ARG A 214 17.84 42.00 -4.89
N ASN A 215 17.36 41.18 -3.96
CA ASN A 215 17.74 41.19 -2.55
C ASN A 215 18.81 40.14 -2.21
N LEU A 216 19.34 39.47 -3.24
CA LEU A 216 20.54 38.62 -3.19
C LEU A 216 21.76 39.41 -3.70
#